data_AF-A0AAD6FVM0-F1
#
_entry.id   AF-A0AAD6FVM0-F1
#
_cell.length_a   1.000
_cell.length_b   1.000
_cell.length_c   1.000
_cell.angle_alpha   90.00
_cell.angle_beta   90.00
_cell.angle_gamma   90.00
#
_symmetry.space_group_name_H-M   'P 1'
#
loop_
_entity.id
_entity.type
_entity.pdbx_description
1 polymer ?
#
loop_
_entity_poly.entity_id
_entity_poly.type
_entity_poly.pdbx_seq_one_letter_code
_entity_poly.pdbx_strand_id
1 'polypeptide(L)'
;MALNLTINTSNPPLGILFSTLVFGPACGFILGSVCTKVYVDAVFIDTSKLDITPDDPRWIGAWWGGFLLCSALLFLSALFMFGFPQSLGEPDMDSGGESEQAMLPPSLSEYQGSKPNGAIHGFDINSGLTVCEHLRLIPRVTRHLLSNPVFSCITLAACMEIAVVAGFASFLGKYLEQQFNLTTSSANQLLGMTAIPCACLGIFLGGLLVKKLNLSALGAVRMAMMVNLVSTACYVSFLFLGCDTGPVAGVTVAYGNETLRSWQRPESACINNCNCYTASVSPVCGSNGVTYLSACFAGCTKPNLTSCTCISSSSEEAVALPGKCPSPGCQQAFLTFLCVICVCSMIGAMAQTPSVIILIR
;
A
#
# COMPACT_ATOMS: atom_id res chain seq x y z
N MET A 1 13.62 16.88 -32.39
CA MET A 1 12.44 17.52 -31.79
C MET A 1 12.31 17.05 -30.35
N ALA A 2 12.92 17.80 -29.43
CA ALA A 2 12.85 17.52 -28.00
C ALA A 2 11.41 17.73 -27.54
N LEU A 3 10.64 16.65 -27.39
CA LEU A 3 9.34 16.76 -26.77
C LEU A 3 9.56 17.15 -25.31
N ASN A 4 9.10 18.34 -24.99
CA ASN A 4 8.86 18.88 -23.66
C ASN A 4 8.12 17.86 -22.78
N LEU A 5 8.90 16.96 -22.18
CA LEU A 5 8.51 16.05 -21.09
C LEU A 5 8.79 16.67 -19.72
N THR A 6 9.06 17.97 -19.64
CA THR A 6 8.31 18.73 -18.64
C THR A 6 6.90 18.79 -19.17
N ILE A 7 6.01 17.98 -18.58
CA ILE A 7 4.60 18.28 -18.34
C ILE A 7 4.22 19.57 -19.08
N ASN A 8 4.04 19.46 -20.39
CA ASN A 8 3.58 20.60 -21.14
C ASN A 8 2.10 20.62 -20.77
N THR A 9 1.75 21.68 -20.08
CA THR A 9 0.43 22.11 -19.63
C THR A 9 -0.56 22.30 -20.80
N SER A 10 -0.32 21.68 -21.95
CA SER A 10 -0.98 21.88 -23.24
C SER A 10 -1.78 20.67 -23.73
N ASN A 11 -1.76 19.53 -23.02
CA ASN A 11 -2.81 18.52 -23.16
C ASN A 11 -3.50 18.30 -21.79
N PRO A 12 -4.41 19.20 -21.38
CA PRO A 12 -5.05 19.16 -20.07
C PRO A 12 -5.63 17.80 -19.64
N PRO A 13 -6.23 16.96 -20.51
CA PRO A 13 -6.83 15.69 -20.06
C PRO A 13 -5.83 14.65 -19.53
N LEU A 14 -4.61 14.56 -20.09
CA LEU A 14 -3.61 13.57 -19.65
C LEU A 14 -3.04 13.92 -18.27
N GLY A 15 -2.79 15.20 -18.00
CA GLY A 15 -2.32 15.65 -16.69
C GLY A 15 -3.36 15.43 -15.59
N ILE A 16 -4.65 15.61 -15.91
CA ILE A 16 -5.77 15.33 -15.01
C ILE A 16 -5.84 13.83 -14.69
N LEU A 17 -5.65 12.96 -15.69
CA LEU A 17 -5.71 11.51 -15.53
C LEU A 17 -4.60 10.99 -14.59
N PHE A 18 -3.34 11.43 -14.79
CA PHE A 18 -2.24 11.08 -13.90
C PHE A 18 -2.40 11.63 -12.48
N SER A 19 -2.92 12.85 -12.35
CA SER A 19 -3.20 13.43 -11.02
C SER A 19 -4.23 12.60 -10.28
N THR A 20 -5.31 12.18 -10.95
CA THR A 20 -6.38 11.36 -10.36
C THR A 20 -5.85 10.00 -9.88
N LEU A 21 -4.91 9.40 -10.61
CA LEU A 21 -4.22 8.16 -10.21
C LEU A 21 -3.47 8.29 -8.89
N VAL A 22 -2.89 9.45 -8.61
CA VAL A 22 -2.13 9.72 -7.38
C VAL A 22 -3.06 10.10 -6.22
N PHE A 23 -4.11 10.88 -6.48
CA PHE A 23 -5.08 11.29 -5.45
C PHE A 23 -6.01 10.15 -5.02
N GLY A 24 -6.32 9.21 -5.90
CA GLY A 24 -7.22 8.08 -5.63
C GLY A 24 -6.86 7.30 -4.35
N PRO A 25 -5.61 6.79 -4.21
CA PRO A 25 -5.16 6.13 -3.00
C PRO A 25 -5.31 6.97 -1.73
N ALA A 26 -5.03 8.29 -1.78
CA ALA A 26 -5.19 9.17 -0.61
C ALA A 26 -6.64 9.27 -0.17
N CYS A 27 -7.54 9.52 -1.11
CA CYS A 27 -8.96 9.52 -0.83
C CYS A 27 -9.43 8.16 -0.29
N GLY A 28 -8.90 7.05 -0.80
CA GLY A 28 -9.19 5.69 -0.32
C GLY A 28 -8.78 5.46 1.14
N PHE A 29 -7.55 5.79 1.53
CA PHE A 29 -7.09 5.64 2.91
C PHE A 29 -7.83 6.57 3.89
N ILE A 30 -8.12 7.81 3.48
CA ILE A 30 -8.89 8.75 4.29
C ILE A 30 -10.32 8.26 4.46
N LEU A 31 -10.98 7.84 3.39
CA LEU A 31 -12.32 7.27 3.45
C LEU A 31 -12.34 6.01 4.31
N GLY A 32 -11.34 5.14 4.17
CA GLY A 32 -11.16 3.96 5.01
C GLY A 32 -11.04 4.33 6.49
N SER A 33 -10.25 5.34 6.84
CA SER A 33 -10.14 5.85 8.21
C SER A 33 -11.47 6.36 8.76
N VAL A 34 -12.25 7.11 7.96
CA VAL A 34 -13.58 7.59 8.37
C VAL A 34 -14.54 6.42 8.59
N CYS A 35 -14.57 5.45 7.68
CA CYS A 35 -15.45 4.28 7.79
C CYS A 35 -15.08 3.42 9.01
N THR A 36 -13.80 3.27 9.33
CA THR A 36 -13.38 2.47 10.50
C THR A 36 -13.61 3.15 11.85
N LYS A 37 -13.93 4.45 11.89
CA LYS A 37 -14.41 5.14 13.10
C LYS A 37 -15.87 4.85 13.44
N VAL A 38 -16.61 4.17 12.56
CA VAL A 38 -17.98 3.72 12.81
C VAL A 38 -17.96 2.23 13.17
N TYR A 39 -18.73 1.81 14.17
CA TYR A 39 -18.77 0.41 14.60
C TYR A 39 -19.38 -0.45 13.49
N VAL A 40 -18.85 -1.66 13.29
CA VAL A 40 -19.25 -2.58 12.21
C VAL A 40 -20.76 -2.81 12.15
N ASP A 41 -21.41 -2.92 13.32
CA ASP A 41 -22.85 -3.19 13.45
C ASP A 41 -23.66 -1.97 13.87
N ALA A 42 -23.15 -0.75 13.66
CA ALA A 42 -23.85 0.49 14.00
C ALA A 42 -25.24 0.64 13.32
N VAL A 43 -25.49 -0.11 12.24
CA VAL A 43 -26.78 -0.15 11.55
C VAL A 43 -27.83 -1.00 12.29
N PHE A 44 -27.38 -2.02 13.03
CA PHE A 44 -28.26 -2.99 13.69
C PHE A 44 -28.34 -2.77 15.20
N ILE A 45 -27.32 -2.14 15.79
CA ILE A 45 -27.16 -2.00 17.23
C ILE A 45 -26.91 -0.53 17.57
N ASP A 46 -27.58 -0.06 18.62
CA ASP A 46 -27.36 1.27 19.17
C ASP A 46 -26.03 1.30 19.93
N THR A 47 -25.01 1.87 19.30
CA THR A 47 -23.66 2.00 19.86
C THR A 47 -23.63 2.82 21.14
N SER A 48 -24.64 3.62 21.44
CA SER A 48 -24.74 4.33 22.73
C SER A 48 -24.98 3.40 23.92
N LYS A 49 -25.49 2.17 23.67
CA LYS A 49 -25.75 1.16 24.69
C LYS A 49 -24.59 0.20 24.92
N LEU A 50 -23.65 0.14 23.97
CA LEU A 50 -22.39 -0.57 24.13
C LEU A 50 -21.36 0.50 24.46
N ASP A 51 -20.92 0.57 25.71
CA ASP A 51 -19.93 1.54 26.20
C ASP A 51 -18.52 1.25 25.63
N ILE A 52 -18.41 1.15 24.29
CA ILE A 52 -17.22 0.80 23.52
C ILE A 52 -16.81 1.98 22.64
N THR A 53 -15.56 2.39 22.77
CA THR A 53 -14.98 3.48 21.98
C THR A 53 -14.09 2.91 20.87
N PRO A 54 -13.74 3.71 19.84
CA PRO A 54 -12.78 3.31 18.80
C PRO A 54 -11.38 2.94 19.31
N ASP A 55 -11.07 3.28 20.56
CA ASP A 55 -9.81 2.94 21.23
C ASP A 55 -9.87 1.57 21.92
N ASP A 56 -11.05 0.97 22.06
CA ASP A 56 -11.22 -0.36 22.64
C ASP A 56 -10.73 -1.44 21.65
N PRO A 57 -9.91 -2.42 22.08
CA PRO A 57 -9.46 -3.53 21.23
C PRO A 57 -10.60 -4.37 20.61
N ARG A 58 -11.81 -4.31 21.16
CA ARG A 58 -13.02 -4.97 20.61
C ARG A 58 -13.66 -4.19 19.47
N TRP A 59 -13.21 -2.96 19.22
CA TRP A 59 -13.74 -2.13 18.16
C TRP A 59 -13.36 -2.68 16.78
N ILE A 60 -14.37 -3.13 16.04
CA ILE A 60 -14.23 -3.48 14.63
C ILE A 60 -14.91 -2.37 13.84
N GLY A 61 -14.13 -1.63 13.07
CA GLY A 61 -14.64 -0.56 12.22
C GLY A 61 -15.47 -1.09 11.05
N ALA A 62 -16.40 -0.28 10.54
CA ALA A 62 -17.28 -0.60 9.41
C ALA A 62 -16.51 -0.63 8.08
N TRP A 63 -15.71 -1.68 7.89
CA TRP A 63 -14.88 -1.92 6.70
C TRP A 63 -15.68 -1.98 5.40
N TRP A 64 -16.96 -2.36 5.48
CA TRP A 64 -17.86 -2.46 4.33
C TRP A 64 -18.34 -1.09 3.81
N GLY A 65 -18.33 -0.05 4.65
CA GLY A 65 -18.91 1.25 4.32
C GLY A 65 -18.25 1.93 3.12
N GLY A 66 -16.91 1.84 3.03
CA GLY A 66 -16.16 2.40 1.92
C GLY A 66 -16.50 1.75 0.58
N PHE A 67 -16.70 0.42 0.56
CA PHE A 67 -17.05 -0.30 -0.67
C PHE A 67 -18.42 0.12 -1.21
N LEU A 68 -19.42 0.28 -0.33
CA LEU A 68 -20.75 0.74 -0.74
C LEU A 68 -20.72 2.15 -1.30
N LEU A 69 -19.98 3.07 -0.66
CA LEU A 69 -19.86 4.44 -1.14
C LEU A 69 -19.15 4.49 -2.51
N CYS A 70 -18.00 3.81 -2.64
CA CYS A 70 -17.28 3.76 -3.91
C CYS A 70 -18.12 3.11 -5.01
N SER A 71 -18.86 2.04 -4.71
CA SER A 71 -19.77 1.39 -5.66
C SER A 71 -20.89 2.32 -6.12
N ALA A 72 -21.51 3.07 -5.21
CA ALA A 72 -22.54 4.04 -5.55
C ALA A 72 -22.00 5.18 -6.44
N LEU A 73 -20.80 5.70 -6.15
CA LEU A 73 -20.14 6.73 -6.95
C LEU A 73 -19.77 6.22 -8.35
N LEU A 74 -19.26 4.99 -8.46
CA LEU A 74 -18.94 4.35 -9.74
C LEU A 74 -20.21 4.05 -10.55
N PHE A 75 -21.30 3.65 -9.89
CA PHE A 75 -22.59 3.46 -10.56
C PHE A 75 -23.12 4.79 -11.12
N LEU A 76 -23.05 5.86 -10.31
CA LEU A 76 -23.47 7.19 -10.74
C LEU A 76 -22.61 7.71 -11.91
N SER A 77 -21.29 7.49 -11.89
CA SER A 77 -20.41 7.89 -13.00
C SER A 77 -20.71 7.08 -14.27
N ALA A 78 -21.02 5.79 -14.16
CA ALA A 78 -21.44 4.97 -15.29
C ALA A 78 -22.75 5.52 -15.93
N LEU A 79 -23.70 5.98 -15.12
CA LEU A 79 -24.92 6.63 -15.63
C LEU A 79 -24.61 7.87 -16.48
N PHE A 80 -23.66 8.71 -16.06
CA PHE A 80 -23.23 9.86 -16.84
C PHE A 80 -22.50 9.47 -18.13
N MET A 81 -21.74 8.37 -18.11
CA MET A 81 -21.05 7.86 -19.30
C MET A 81 -21.99 7.35 -20.39
N PHE A 82 -23.19 6.85 -20.06
CA PHE A 82 -24.20 6.48 -21.07
C PHE A 82 -24.69 7.67 -21.91
N GLY A 83 -24.51 8.91 -21.44
CA GLY A 83 -24.84 10.12 -22.20
C GLY A 83 -23.77 10.55 -23.21
N PHE A 84 -22.60 9.90 -23.26
CA PHE A 84 -21.53 10.25 -24.19
C PHE A 84 -21.75 9.61 -25.57
N PRO A 85 -21.45 10.34 -26.67
CA PRO A 85 -21.53 9.79 -28.02
C PRO A 85 -20.56 8.61 -28.20
N GLN A 86 -21.03 7.59 -28.92
CA GLN A 86 -20.33 6.31 -29.10
C GLN A 86 -19.00 6.43 -29.87
N SER A 87 -18.80 7.54 -30.58
CA SER A 87 -17.57 7.90 -31.26
C SER A 87 -17.34 9.40 -31.17
N LEU A 88 -16.15 9.81 -30.75
CA LEU A 88 -15.65 11.15 -31.07
C LEU A 88 -15.21 11.10 -32.53
N GLY A 89 -15.70 12.02 -33.37
CA GLY A 89 -15.28 12.09 -34.77
C GLY A 89 -13.76 12.17 -34.84
N GLU A 90 -13.13 11.27 -35.60
CA GLU A 90 -11.70 11.35 -35.87
C GLU A 90 -11.45 12.70 -36.58
N PRO A 91 -10.58 13.57 -36.04
CA PRO A 91 -10.19 14.76 -36.79
C PRO A 91 -9.49 14.28 -38.06
N ASP A 92 -10.03 14.69 -39.22
CA ASP A 92 -9.43 14.45 -40.53
C ASP A 92 -7.94 14.82 -40.46
N MET A 93 -7.09 13.80 -40.42
CA MET A 93 -5.64 13.97 -40.44
C MET A 93 -5.29 14.34 -41.88
N ASP A 94 -5.30 15.64 -42.15
CA ASP A 94 -4.79 16.22 -43.38
C ASP A 94 -3.42 15.60 -43.68
N SER A 95 -3.29 15.08 -44.90
CA SER A 95 -2.10 14.41 -45.41
C SER A 95 -0.85 15.28 -45.27
N GLY A 96 -0.09 15.02 -44.21
CA GLY A 96 1.31 15.43 -44.05
C GLY A 96 2.09 14.19 -43.64
N GLY A 97 2.70 13.54 -44.63
CA GLY A 97 3.42 12.28 -44.44
C GLY A 97 4.56 12.36 -43.42
N GLU A 98 5.01 11.17 -43.02
CA GLU A 98 6.19 10.89 -42.21
C GLU A 98 5.99 11.02 -40.68
N SER A 99 5.50 9.97 -40.01
CA SER A 99 6.02 9.51 -38.69
C SER A 99 5.21 8.38 -38.01
N GLU A 100 4.81 7.31 -38.70
CA GLU A 100 4.24 6.12 -38.00
C GLU A 100 4.94 4.78 -38.29
N GLN A 101 5.99 4.75 -39.12
CA GLN A 101 6.69 3.51 -39.45
C GLN A 101 7.87 3.15 -38.53
N ALA A 102 8.07 3.83 -37.39
CA ALA A 102 9.26 3.59 -36.56
C ALA A 102 9.14 2.44 -35.53
N MET A 103 7.98 1.77 -35.39
CA MET A 103 7.78 0.79 -34.29
C MET A 103 7.36 -0.63 -34.74
N LEU A 104 7.49 -0.96 -36.02
CA LEU A 104 7.29 -2.33 -36.51
C LEU A 104 8.64 -2.94 -36.94
N PRO A 105 9.00 -4.15 -36.48
CA PRO A 105 10.17 -4.85 -36.98
C PRO A 105 10.08 -5.07 -38.49
N PRO A 106 11.16 -4.90 -39.26
CA PRO A 106 11.18 -5.09 -40.72
C PRO A 106 10.90 -6.54 -41.16
N SER A 107 10.70 -7.49 -40.23
CA SER A 107 10.41 -8.90 -40.52
C SER A 107 8.93 -9.21 -40.78
N LEU A 108 8.04 -8.21 -40.74
CA LEU A 108 6.63 -8.35 -41.12
C LEU A 108 6.31 -7.87 -42.55
N SER A 109 7.21 -7.15 -43.21
CA SER A 109 7.03 -6.71 -44.61
C SER A 109 7.29 -7.81 -45.64
N GLU A 110 7.90 -8.93 -45.25
CA GLU A 110 8.30 -10.00 -46.18
C GLU A 110 7.20 -11.02 -46.50
N TYR A 111 6.07 -10.99 -45.78
CA TYR A 111 4.96 -11.94 -46.05
C TYR A 111 3.97 -11.46 -47.12
N GLN A 112 4.22 -10.28 -47.72
CA GLN A 112 3.31 -9.66 -48.69
C GLN A 112 3.94 -9.49 -50.07
N GLY A 113 4.77 -10.46 -50.49
CA GLY A 113 5.44 -10.39 -51.78
C GLY A 113 5.50 -11.74 -52.48
N SER A 114 4.39 -12.19 -53.08
CA SER A 114 4.39 -13.06 -54.27
C SER A 114 2.98 -13.34 -54.81
N LYS A 115 2.52 -12.54 -55.78
CA LYS A 115 2.02 -13.04 -57.09
C LYS A 115 1.68 -11.89 -58.05
N PRO A 116 1.78 -12.13 -59.38
CA PRO A 116 1.91 -11.09 -60.38
C PRO A 116 0.57 -10.59 -60.93
N ASN A 117 0.59 -9.31 -61.31
CA ASN A 117 -0.14 -8.65 -62.40
C ASN A 117 -1.68 -8.72 -62.43
N GLY A 118 -2.27 -7.54 -62.17
CA GLY A 118 -3.44 -7.07 -62.92
C GLY A 118 -4.77 -7.06 -62.17
N ALA A 119 -5.08 -5.95 -61.51
CA ALA A 119 -6.37 -5.26 -61.52
C ALA A 119 -6.42 -4.24 -60.38
N ILE A 120 -6.82 -3.01 -60.71
CA ILE A 120 -7.12 -1.94 -59.77
C ILE A 120 -8.36 -2.35 -58.96
N HIS A 121 -8.21 -2.45 -57.63
CA HIS A 121 -9.31 -2.23 -56.70
C HIS A 121 -8.75 -1.56 -55.46
N GLY A 122 -9.40 -0.47 -55.03
CA GLY A 122 -8.99 0.38 -53.92
C GLY A 122 -8.79 -0.40 -52.63
N PHE A 123 -7.82 0.05 -51.84
CA PHE A 123 -7.50 -0.50 -50.53
C PHE A 123 -8.57 -0.04 -49.54
N ASP A 124 -9.63 -0.83 -49.39
CA ASP A 124 -10.60 -0.68 -48.30
C ASP A 124 -9.89 -0.96 -46.97
N ILE A 125 -9.67 0.08 -46.17
CA ILE A 125 -9.35 0.00 -44.73
C ILE A 125 -10.64 -0.32 -43.97
N ASN A 126 -11.30 -1.41 -44.36
CA ASN A 126 -12.51 -1.94 -43.72
C ASN A 126 -12.49 -3.47 -43.68
N SER A 127 -11.29 -4.03 -43.54
CA SER A 127 -11.11 -5.41 -43.12
C SER A 127 -10.68 -5.38 -41.66
N GLY A 128 -11.65 -5.41 -40.75
CA GLY A 128 -11.38 -5.57 -39.33
C GLY A 128 -10.51 -6.82 -39.14
N LEU A 129 -9.26 -6.62 -38.71
CA LEU A 129 -8.41 -7.72 -38.29
C LEU A 129 -9.20 -8.52 -37.26
N THR A 130 -9.32 -9.83 -37.48
CA THR A 130 -10.10 -10.65 -36.53
C THR A 130 -9.46 -10.55 -35.14
N VAL A 131 -10.27 -10.56 -34.06
CA VAL A 131 -9.79 -10.57 -32.67
C VAL A 131 -8.70 -11.63 -32.46
N CYS A 132 -8.77 -12.75 -33.20
CA CYS A 132 -7.77 -13.81 -33.23
C CYS A 132 -6.41 -13.41 -33.85
N GLU A 133 -6.36 -12.53 -34.85
CA GLU A 133 -5.12 -12.03 -35.44
C GLU A 133 -4.43 -11.04 -34.50
N HIS A 134 -5.19 -10.14 -33.86
CA HIS A 134 -4.67 -9.30 -32.77
C HIS A 134 -4.14 -10.13 -31.59
N LEU A 135 -4.87 -11.18 -31.16
CA LEU A 135 -4.43 -12.07 -30.08
C LEU A 135 -3.16 -12.89 -30.43
N ARG A 136 -2.92 -13.21 -31.71
CA ARG A 136 -1.68 -13.89 -32.14
C ARG A 136 -0.50 -12.94 -32.27
N LEU A 137 -0.75 -11.67 -32.59
CA LEU A 137 0.28 -10.65 -32.73
C LEU A 137 0.84 -10.18 -31.38
N ILE A 138 -0.01 -10.02 -30.37
CA ILE A 138 0.40 -9.58 -29.01
C ILE A 138 1.55 -10.41 -28.44
N PRO A 139 1.47 -11.75 -28.29
CA PRO A 139 2.55 -12.53 -27.68
C PRO A 139 3.84 -12.49 -28.51
N ARG A 140 3.76 -12.34 -29.84
CA ARG A 140 4.93 -12.21 -30.72
C ARG A 140 5.64 -10.88 -30.51
N VAL A 141 4.89 -9.78 -30.42
CA VAL A 141 5.42 -8.43 -30.15
C VAL A 141 5.94 -8.33 -28.71
N THR A 142 5.21 -8.84 -27.72
CA THR A 142 5.65 -8.87 -26.32
C THR A 142 6.95 -9.67 -26.16
N ARG A 143 7.08 -10.82 -26.83
CA ARG A 143 8.33 -11.60 -26.82
C ARG A 143 9.50 -10.84 -27.44
N HIS A 144 9.26 -10.09 -28.51
CA HIS A 144 10.30 -9.26 -29.14
C HIS A 144 10.74 -8.12 -28.20
N LEU A 145 9.80 -7.43 -27.56
CA LEU A 145 10.10 -6.37 -26.58
C LEU A 145 10.85 -6.91 -25.36
N LEU A 146 10.43 -8.05 -24.79
CA LEU A 146 11.10 -8.70 -23.66
C LEU A 146 12.48 -9.28 -24.01
N SER A 147 12.76 -9.52 -25.29
CA SER A 147 14.10 -9.94 -25.73
C SER A 147 15.12 -8.80 -25.64
N ASN A 148 14.68 -7.54 -25.54
CA ASN A 148 15.55 -6.41 -25.27
C ASN A 148 15.89 -6.38 -23.76
N PRO A 149 17.17 -6.58 -23.39
CA PRO A 149 17.58 -6.68 -21.98
C PRO A 149 17.34 -5.38 -21.20
N VAL A 150 17.40 -4.22 -21.87
CA VAL A 150 17.16 -2.91 -21.23
C VAL A 150 15.69 -2.77 -20.86
N PHE A 151 14.78 -3.03 -21.82
CA PHE A 151 13.34 -2.97 -21.59
C PHE A 151 12.88 -3.94 -20.50
N SER A 152 13.38 -5.18 -20.52
CA SER A 152 13.08 -6.18 -19.50
C SER A 152 13.56 -5.77 -18.11
N CYS A 153 14.76 -5.19 -18.00
CA CYS A 153 15.29 -4.71 -16.72
C CYS A 153 14.44 -3.57 -16.13
N ILE A 154 14.04 -2.60 -16.95
CA ILE A 154 13.21 -1.47 -16.52
C ILE A 154 11.81 -1.94 -16.10
N THR A 155 11.21 -2.84 -16.89
CA THR A 155 9.89 -3.39 -16.58
C THR A 155 9.93 -4.19 -15.28
N LEU A 156 10.96 -5.02 -15.08
CA LEU A 156 11.14 -5.76 -13.83
C LEU A 156 11.33 -4.81 -12.64
N ALA A 157 12.12 -3.74 -12.79
CA ALA A 157 12.31 -2.73 -11.76
C ALA A 157 10.99 -2.04 -11.39
N ALA A 158 10.18 -1.64 -12.38
CA ALA A 158 8.86 -1.05 -12.16
C ALA A 158 7.90 -2.04 -11.46
N CYS A 159 7.90 -3.31 -11.85
CA CYS A 159 7.11 -4.35 -11.18
C CYS A 159 7.52 -4.51 -9.71
N MET A 160 8.83 -4.53 -9.42
CA MET A 160 9.34 -4.62 -8.05
C MET A 160 8.97 -3.38 -7.22
N GLU A 161 9.05 -2.19 -7.81
CA GLU A 161 8.63 -0.93 -7.17
C GLU A 161 7.14 -0.98 -6.79
N ILE A 162 6.27 -1.38 -7.73
CA ILE A 162 4.83 -1.53 -7.48
C ILE A 162 4.57 -2.60 -6.41
N ALA A 163 5.30 -3.72 -6.43
CA ALA A 163 5.15 -4.78 -5.44
C ALA A 163 5.51 -4.30 -4.03
N VAL A 164 6.58 -3.49 -3.89
CA VAL A 164 6.95 -2.86 -2.61
C VAL A 164 5.83 -1.93 -2.13
N VAL A 165 5.34 -1.03 -3.00
CA VAL A 165 4.25 -0.11 -2.64
C VAL A 165 2.99 -0.87 -2.22
N ALA A 166 2.61 -1.93 -2.95
CA ALA A 166 1.46 -2.75 -2.61
C ALA A 166 1.63 -3.52 -1.28
N GLY A 167 2.83 -4.06 -1.03
CA GLY A 167 3.17 -4.72 0.23
C GLY A 167 3.10 -3.78 1.43
N PHE A 168 3.67 -2.57 1.31
CA PHE A 168 3.56 -1.57 2.37
C PHE A 168 2.12 -1.09 2.53
N ALA A 169 1.40 -0.77 1.45
CA ALA A 169 0.02 -0.32 1.53
C ALA A 169 -0.91 -1.33 2.23
N SER A 170 -0.68 -2.63 2.06
CA SER A 170 -1.49 -3.70 2.65
C SER A 170 -1.13 -4.00 4.11
N PHE A 171 0.15 -4.05 4.45
CA PHE A 171 0.59 -4.52 5.78
C PHE A 171 0.98 -3.40 6.76
N LEU A 172 1.31 -2.20 6.27
CA LEU A 172 1.81 -1.12 7.11
C LEU A 172 0.79 -0.65 8.14
N GLY A 173 -0.50 -0.55 7.77
CA GLY A 173 -1.55 -0.19 8.72
C GLY A 173 -1.60 -1.18 9.89
N LYS A 174 -1.58 -2.48 9.59
CA LYS A 174 -1.55 -3.55 10.60
C LYS A 174 -0.25 -3.55 11.40
N TYR A 175 0.87 -3.26 10.76
CA TYR A 175 2.14 -3.08 11.46
C TYR A 175 2.05 -1.95 12.50
N LEU A 176 1.50 -0.79 12.11
CA LEU A 176 1.30 0.34 13.01
C LEU A 176 0.34 0.03 14.16
N GLU A 177 -0.74 -0.71 13.89
CA GLU A 177 -1.66 -1.19 14.93
C GLU A 177 -0.94 -2.12 15.93
N GLN A 178 -0.12 -3.06 15.44
CA GLN A 178 0.46 -4.10 16.28
C GLN A 178 1.70 -3.65 17.05
N GLN A 179 2.57 -2.85 16.41
CA GLN A 179 3.84 -2.40 16.99
C GLN A 179 3.71 -1.13 17.83
N PHE A 180 2.89 -0.18 17.37
CA PHE A 180 2.73 1.12 18.04
C PHE A 180 1.39 1.26 18.76
N ASN A 181 0.58 0.20 18.80
CA ASN A 181 -0.72 0.16 19.48
C ASN A 181 -1.66 1.28 19.03
N LEU A 182 -1.61 1.63 17.74
CA LEU A 182 -2.51 2.61 17.14
C LEU A 182 -3.87 1.98 16.84
N THR A 183 -4.94 2.77 16.89
CA THR A 183 -6.24 2.33 16.39
C THR A 183 -6.19 2.18 14.87
N THR A 184 -7.04 1.31 14.32
CA THR A 184 -7.15 1.15 12.86
C THR A 184 -7.45 2.46 12.15
N SER A 185 -8.26 3.33 12.77
CA SER A 185 -8.58 4.64 12.19
C SER A 185 -7.38 5.57 12.13
N SER A 186 -6.59 5.67 13.21
CA SER A 186 -5.41 6.53 13.26
C SER A 186 -4.28 6.01 12.36
N ALA A 187 -4.09 4.68 12.28
CA ALA A 187 -3.11 4.07 11.39
C ALA A 187 -3.42 4.36 9.91
N ASN A 188 -4.68 4.17 9.49
CA ASN A 188 -5.12 4.47 8.12
C ASN A 188 -5.05 5.97 7.82
N GLN A 189 -5.39 6.83 8.80
CA GLN A 189 -5.29 8.28 8.65
C GLN A 189 -3.85 8.72 8.44
N LEU A 190 -2.91 8.17 9.22
CA LEU A 190 -1.49 8.47 9.09
C LEU A 190 -0.99 8.10 7.69
N LEU A 191 -1.29 6.89 7.23
CA LEU A 191 -0.92 6.44 5.89
C LEU A 191 -1.46 7.35 4.78
N GLY A 192 -2.72 7.79 4.90
CA GLY A 192 -3.34 8.70 3.94
C GLY A 192 -2.78 10.13 3.97
N MET A 193 -2.48 10.67 5.16
CA MET A 193 -2.12 12.08 5.35
C MET A 193 -0.61 12.35 5.33
N THR A 194 0.24 11.36 5.62
CA THR A 194 1.70 11.58 5.65
C THR A 194 2.40 10.94 4.47
N ALA A 195 2.22 9.63 4.25
CA ALA A 195 2.97 8.91 3.23
C ALA A 195 2.64 9.41 1.81
N ILE A 196 1.37 9.67 1.51
CA ILE A 196 0.96 10.03 0.14
C ILE A 196 1.40 11.44 -0.25
N PRO A 197 1.24 12.48 0.60
CA PRO A 197 1.84 13.78 0.31
C PRO A 197 3.36 13.71 0.15
N CYS A 198 4.06 12.91 0.96
CA CYS A 198 5.50 12.69 0.80
C CYS A 198 5.85 12.02 -0.53
N ALA A 199 5.07 11.03 -0.98
CA ALA A 199 5.23 10.44 -2.31
C ALA A 199 5.01 11.47 -3.43
N CYS A 200 3.97 12.30 -3.33
CA CYS A 200 3.69 13.37 -4.30
C CYS A 200 4.85 14.36 -4.41
N LEU A 201 5.39 14.79 -3.26
CA LEU A 201 6.58 15.65 -3.19
C LEU A 201 7.79 14.96 -3.82
N GLY A 202 7.96 13.66 -3.60
CA GLY A 202 9.01 12.85 -4.22
C GLY A 202 8.93 12.83 -5.74
N ILE A 203 7.76 12.56 -6.32
CA ILE A 203 7.53 12.57 -7.78
C ILE A 203 7.89 13.95 -8.35
N PHE A 204 7.39 15.02 -7.72
CA PHE A 204 7.65 16.39 -8.13
C PHE A 204 9.14 16.74 -8.08
N LEU A 205 9.83 16.41 -6.98
CA LEU A 205 11.27 16.61 -6.82
C LEU A 205 12.08 15.79 -7.83
N GLY A 206 11.68 14.54 -8.10
CA GLY A 206 12.30 13.69 -9.11
C GLY A 206 12.20 14.31 -10.51
N GLY A 207 11.04 14.84 -10.88
CA GLY A 207 10.85 15.55 -12.15
C GLY A 207 11.63 16.87 -12.23
N LEU A 208 11.66 17.63 -11.14
CA LEU A 208 12.46 18.86 -11.06
C LEU A 208 13.95 18.56 -11.21
N LEU A 209 14.45 17.48 -10.60
CA LEU A 209 15.86 17.08 -10.67
C LEU A 209 16.25 16.67 -12.10
N VAL A 210 15.42 15.85 -12.77
CA VAL A 210 15.62 15.48 -14.18
C VAL A 210 15.66 16.72 -15.08
N LYS A 211 14.74 17.67 -14.86
CA LYS A 211 14.68 18.93 -15.62
C LYS A 211 15.90 19.82 -15.35
N LYS A 212 16.25 20.05 -14.08
CA LYS A 212 17.34 20.97 -13.68
C LYS A 212 18.70 20.47 -14.12
N LEU A 213 18.92 19.16 -14.09
CA LEU A 213 20.20 18.54 -14.49
C LEU A 213 20.27 18.23 -15.99
N ASN A 214 19.21 18.50 -16.76
CA ASN A 214 19.11 18.17 -18.19
C ASN A 214 19.59 16.72 -18.48
N LEU A 215 19.13 15.76 -17.67
CA LEU A 215 19.64 14.39 -17.74
C LEU A 215 19.30 13.75 -19.09
N SER A 216 20.32 13.15 -19.72
CA SER A 216 20.13 12.25 -20.86
C SER A 216 19.44 10.95 -20.40
N ALA A 217 18.96 10.11 -21.35
CA ALA A 217 18.32 8.84 -21.01
C ALA A 217 19.21 7.96 -20.11
N LEU A 218 20.53 7.91 -20.38
CA LEU A 218 21.48 7.20 -19.54
C LEU A 218 21.62 7.83 -18.14
N GLY A 219 21.57 9.16 -18.05
CA GLY A 219 21.57 9.88 -16.77
C GLY A 219 20.31 9.60 -15.94
N ALA A 220 19.14 9.55 -16.58
CA ALA A 220 17.87 9.20 -15.94
C ALA A 220 17.87 7.75 -15.42
N VAL A 221 18.40 6.80 -16.20
CA VAL A 221 18.57 5.40 -15.77
C VAL A 221 19.47 5.30 -14.55
N ARG A 222 20.64 5.98 -14.57
CA ARG A 222 21.56 5.99 -13.41
C ARG A 222 20.92 6.60 -12.17
N MET A 223 20.18 7.70 -12.33
CA MET A 223 19.43 8.32 -11.23
C MET A 223 18.40 7.36 -10.67
N ALA A 224 17.58 6.72 -11.51
CA ALA A 224 16.56 5.77 -11.08
C ALA A 224 17.18 4.56 -10.33
N MET A 225 18.30 4.03 -10.81
CA MET A 225 19.03 2.96 -10.11
C MET A 225 19.53 3.40 -8.73
N MET A 226 20.16 4.58 -8.64
CA MET A 226 20.68 5.11 -7.37
C MET A 226 19.55 5.35 -6.37
N VAL A 227 18.44 5.94 -6.81
CA VAL A 227 17.27 6.18 -5.97
C VAL A 227 16.66 4.86 -5.46
N ASN A 228 16.50 3.86 -6.33
CA ASN A 228 15.99 2.54 -5.94
C ASN A 228 16.92 1.84 -4.93
N LEU A 229 18.24 1.93 -5.12
CA LEU A 229 19.21 1.37 -4.18
C LEU A 229 19.10 2.03 -2.80
N VAL A 230 19.05 3.36 -2.76
CA VAL A 230 18.89 4.11 -1.50
C VAL A 230 17.54 3.81 -0.85
N SER A 231 16.45 3.75 -1.64
CA SER A 231 15.12 3.40 -1.14
C SER A 231 15.10 2.00 -0.56
N THR A 232 15.78 1.02 -1.18
CA THR A 232 15.86 -0.35 -0.68
C THR A 232 16.58 -0.39 0.67
N ALA A 233 17.72 0.29 0.80
CA ALA A 233 18.44 0.39 2.08
C ALA A 233 17.58 1.06 3.18
N CYS A 234 16.80 2.07 2.79
CA CYS A 234 15.85 2.75 3.68
C CYS A 234 14.77 1.77 4.19
N TYR A 235 14.16 0.98 3.30
CA TYR A 235 13.16 -0.02 3.69
C TYR A 235 13.73 -1.15 4.57
N VAL A 236 14.96 -1.59 4.32
CA VAL A 236 15.63 -2.60 5.17
C VAL A 236 15.83 -2.09 6.60
N SER A 237 16.01 -0.78 6.77
CA SER A 237 16.17 -0.17 8.10
C SER A 237 14.92 -0.39 8.97
N PHE A 238 13.72 -0.52 8.39
CA PHE A 238 12.49 -0.79 9.15
C PHE A 238 12.46 -2.13 9.88
N LEU A 239 13.30 -3.09 9.49
CA LEU A 239 13.43 -4.34 10.26
C LEU A 239 14.00 -4.10 11.66
N PHE A 240 14.70 -2.98 11.87
CA PHE A 240 15.34 -2.63 13.14
C PHE A 240 14.62 -1.51 13.89
N LEU A 241 13.69 -0.80 13.24
CA LEU A 241 12.87 0.23 13.86
C LEU A 241 11.57 -0.39 14.36
N GLY A 242 11.37 -0.43 15.67
CA GLY A 242 10.16 -0.92 16.30
C GLY A 242 10.16 -0.61 17.80
N CYS A 243 9.07 -0.92 18.47
CA CYS A 243 9.04 -0.87 19.92
C CYS A 243 9.43 -2.24 20.48
N ASP A 244 10.19 -2.24 21.57
CA ASP A 244 10.48 -3.48 22.29
C ASP A 244 9.18 -4.10 22.79
N THR A 245 9.04 -5.40 22.60
CA THR A 245 7.80 -6.16 22.89
C THR A 245 7.51 -6.32 24.39
N GLY A 246 8.34 -5.74 25.26
CA GLY A 246 8.18 -5.76 26.72
C GLY A 246 8.23 -7.16 27.33
N PRO A 247 8.19 -7.27 28.66
CA PRO A 247 8.05 -8.56 29.33
C PRO A 247 6.62 -9.09 29.15
N VAL A 248 6.50 -10.30 28.62
CA VAL A 248 5.25 -11.03 28.38
C VAL A 248 5.28 -12.33 29.17
N ALA A 249 4.32 -12.50 30.07
CA ALA A 249 4.26 -13.66 30.96
C ALA A 249 4.03 -14.97 30.19
N GLY A 250 4.87 -15.97 30.45
CA GLY A 250 4.87 -17.28 29.78
C GLY A 250 5.58 -17.33 28.43
N VAL A 251 6.08 -16.19 27.92
CA VAL A 251 6.80 -16.11 26.63
C VAL A 251 8.21 -15.56 26.83
N THR A 252 8.34 -14.38 27.43
CA THR A 252 9.65 -13.74 27.68
C THR A 252 10.01 -13.68 29.16
N VAL A 253 9.02 -13.73 30.06
CA VAL A 253 9.22 -13.88 31.50
C VAL A 253 8.38 -15.03 32.06
N ALA A 254 8.90 -15.76 33.05
CA ALA A 254 8.15 -16.84 33.69
C ALA A 254 7.15 -16.30 34.72
N TYR A 255 6.16 -17.13 35.08
CA TYR A 255 5.24 -16.82 36.17
C TYR A 255 5.96 -17.03 37.52
N GLY A 256 6.15 -15.95 38.29
CA GLY A 256 6.85 -16.03 39.58
C GLY A 256 8.29 -16.54 39.44
N ASN A 257 8.66 -17.53 40.27
CA ASN A 257 10.00 -18.15 40.29
C ASN A 257 10.11 -19.41 39.40
N GLU A 258 9.14 -19.68 38.54
CA GLU A 258 9.15 -20.88 37.69
C GLU A 258 10.14 -20.75 36.53
N THR A 259 10.53 -21.89 35.94
CA THR A 259 11.38 -21.90 34.74
C THR A 259 10.53 -21.76 33.49
N LEU A 260 11.02 -20.95 32.55
CA LEU A 260 10.33 -20.68 31.29
C LEU A 260 10.30 -21.94 30.41
N ARG A 261 9.14 -22.59 30.30
CA ARG A 261 8.91 -23.67 29.34
C ARG A 261 8.22 -23.10 28.10
N SER A 262 9.04 -22.71 27.13
CA SER A 262 8.57 -22.19 25.84
C SER A 262 7.65 -23.22 25.16
N TRP A 263 6.51 -22.76 24.62
CA TRP A 263 5.53 -23.55 23.85
C TRP A 263 4.66 -24.58 24.61
N GLN A 264 4.70 -24.60 25.95
CA GLN A 264 3.72 -25.34 26.76
C GLN A 264 2.73 -24.38 27.42
N ARG A 265 1.52 -24.88 27.73
CA ARG A 265 0.51 -24.11 28.45
C ARG A 265 1.16 -23.61 29.75
N PRO A 266 1.13 -22.29 30.06
CA PRO A 266 1.70 -21.80 31.30
C PRO A 266 0.88 -22.38 32.46
N GLU A 267 1.40 -23.43 33.09
CA GLU A 267 0.82 -24.06 34.28
C GLU A 267 1.55 -23.49 35.49
N SER A 268 1.02 -22.38 36.01
CA SER A 268 1.53 -21.76 37.23
C SER A 268 0.49 -21.83 38.33
N ALA A 269 0.95 -21.90 39.58
CA ALA A 269 0.08 -22.01 40.75
C ALA A 269 -1.00 -20.91 40.83
N CYS A 270 -0.72 -19.73 40.27
CA CYS A 270 -1.65 -18.60 40.26
C CYS A 270 -2.78 -18.73 39.21
N ILE A 271 -2.63 -19.61 38.19
CA ILE A 271 -3.61 -19.85 37.11
C ILE A 271 -4.38 -21.16 37.33
N ASN A 272 -3.94 -22.03 38.23
CA ASN A 272 -4.49 -23.39 38.44
C ASN A 272 -6.02 -23.46 38.65
N ASN A 273 -6.66 -22.39 39.13
CA ASN A 273 -8.12 -22.34 39.32
C ASN A 273 -8.90 -21.87 38.09
N CYS A 274 -8.23 -21.57 36.97
CA CYS A 274 -8.82 -21.00 35.77
C CYS A 274 -8.49 -21.83 34.52
N ASN A 275 -9.51 -22.37 33.85
CA ASN A 275 -9.37 -23.05 32.55
C ASN A 275 -9.21 -22.03 31.42
N CYS A 276 -8.06 -21.35 31.37
CA CYS A 276 -7.79 -20.32 30.37
C CYS A 276 -7.63 -20.92 28.96
N TYR A 277 -8.32 -20.32 27.99
CA TYR A 277 -8.19 -20.64 26.58
C TYR A 277 -7.08 -19.81 25.95
N THR A 278 -6.16 -20.45 25.24
CA THR A 278 -5.10 -19.79 24.46
C THR A 278 -5.59 -19.26 23.10
N ALA A 279 -6.79 -19.66 22.67
CA ALA A 279 -7.36 -19.28 21.38
C ALA A 279 -7.88 -17.82 21.32
N SER A 280 -8.17 -17.20 22.47
CA SER A 280 -8.61 -15.80 22.55
C SER A 280 -7.61 -14.96 23.33
N VAL A 281 -6.86 -14.12 22.63
CA VAL A 281 -5.84 -13.23 23.22
C VAL A 281 -6.45 -11.84 23.41
N SER A 282 -6.47 -11.36 24.64
CA SER A 282 -6.97 -10.03 25.01
C SER A 282 -5.99 -9.45 26.03
N PRO A 283 -4.85 -8.88 25.57
CA PRO A 283 -3.73 -8.58 26.43
C PRO A 283 -4.11 -7.60 27.54
N VAL A 284 -3.52 -7.80 28.72
CA VAL A 284 -3.65 -6.90 29.86
C VAL A 284 -2.28 -6.58 30.43
N CYS A 285 -2.09 -5.34 30.88
CA CYS A 285 -0.88 -4.89 31.55
C CYS A 285 -1.06 -4.98 33.07
N GLY A 286 -0.24 -5.78 33.74
CA GLY A 286 -0.25 -5.83 35.20
C GLY A 286 0.43 -4.62 35.83
N SER A 287 0.06 -4.29 37.08
CA SER A 287 0.73 -3.23 37.85
C SER A 287 2.23 -3.46 38.08
N ASN A 288 2.71 -4.69 37.87
CA ASN A 288 4.12 -5.07 37.84
C ASN A 288 4.85 -4.77 36.52
N GLY A 289 4.17 -4.16 35.53
CA GLY A 289 4.75 -3.82 34.22
C GLY A 289 4.90 -5.01 33.27
N VAL A 290 4.27 -6.15 33.56
CA VAL A 290 4.30 -7.35 32.72
C VAL A 290 2.99 -7.48 31.93
N THR A 291 3.09 -7.77 30.64
CA THR A 291 1.93 -8.02 29.78
C THR A 291 1.50 -9.49 29.88
N TYR A 292 0.22 -9.73 30.12
CA TYR A 292 -0.38 -11.06 30.17
C TYR A 292 -1.27 -11.27 28.95
N LEU A 293 -1.37 -12.52 28.48
CA LEU A 293 -2.09 -12.88 27.26
C LEU A 293 -3.62 -12.62 27.37
N SER A 294 -4.15 -12.74 28.58
CA SER A 294 -5.51 -12.33 28.93
C SER A 294 -5.65 -12.06 30.42
N ALA A 295 -6.76 -11.45 30.82
CA ALA A 295 -7.13 -11.30 32.24
C ALA A 295 -7.14 -12.63 33.00
N CYS A 296 -7.48 -13.74 32.31
CA CYS A 296 -7.44 -15.09 32.87
C CYS A 296 -6.00 -15.53 33.18
N PHE A 297 -5.07 -15.29 32.24
CA PHE A 297 -3.65 -15.58 32.45
C PHE A 297 -3.01 -14.67 33.50
N ALA A 298 -3.58 -13.49 33.76
CA ALA A 298 -3.19 -12.65 34.90
C ALA A 298 -3.80 -13.12 36.25
N GLY A 299 -4.70 -14.10 36.24
CA GLY A 299 -5.38 -14.60 37.44
C GLY A 299 -6.43 -13.66 38.01
N CYS A 300 -6.97 -12.75 37.19
CA CYS A 300 -8.00 -11.81 37.62
C CYS A 300 -9.36 -12.52 37.76
N THR A 301 -10.00 -12.35 38.91
CA THR A 301 -11.31 -12.97 39.22
C THR A 301 -12.48 -12.01 39.06
N LYS A 302 -12.21 -10.70 39.09
CA LYS A 302 -13.24 -9.66 38.98
C LYS A 302 -13.29 -9.05 37.58
N PRO A 303 -14.48 -8.64 37.12
CA PRO A 303 -14.63 -7.96 35.82
C PRO A 303 -13.91 -6.61 35.77
N ASN A 304 -13.73 -5.95 36.91
CA ASN A 304 -13.01 -4.68 37.03
C ASN A 304 -11.47 -4.85 36.94
N LEU A 305 -10.97 -6.02 36.52
CA LEU A 305 -9.54 -6.33 36.38
C LEU A 305 -8.73 -6.09 37.68
N THR A 306 -9.38 -6.24 38.83
CA THR A 306 -8.77 -6.18 40.16
C THR A 306 -8.68 -7.57 40.79
N SER A 307 -7.84 -7.70 41.83
CA SER A 307 -7.62 -8.95 42.56
C SER A 307 -7.04 -10.07 41.68
N CYS A 308 -5.97 -9.74 40.94
CA CYS A 308 -5.27 -10.67 40.05
C CYS A 308 -4.17 -11.45 40.78
N THR A 309 -4.26 -12.78 40.83
CA THR A 309 -3.34 -13.63 41.61
C THR A 309 -1.94 -13.76 41.03
N CYS A 310 -1.74 -13.55 39.72
CA CYS A 310 -0.44 -13.69 39.07
C CYS A 310 0.38 -12.39 39.03
N ILE A 311 -0.14 -11.30 39.61
CA ILE A 311 0.53 -10.00 39.64
C ILE A 311 1.11 -9.79 41.05
N SER A 312 2.42 -10.00 41.17
CA SER A 312 3.15 -9.74 42.41
C SER A 312 3.48 -8.25 42.52
N SER A 313 2.61 -7.48 43.18
CA SER A 313 2.83 -6.07 43.52
C SER A 313 3.12 -5.93 45.01
N SER A 314 4.19 -5.22 45.37
CA SER A 314 4.58 -4.96 46.76
C SER A 314 3.80 -3.82 47.43
N SER A 315 2.96 -3.07 46.71
CA SER A 315 2.46 -1.78 47.22
C SER A 315 1.16 -1.26 46.60
N GLU A 316 0.19 -2.12 46.29
CA GLU A 316 -1.26 -1.83 46.17
C GLU A 316 -1.98 -3.06 45.59
N GLU A 317 -3.33 -3.05 45.59
CA GLU A 317 -4.16 -4.10 45.01
C GLU A 317 -3.61 -4.56 43.65
N ALA A 318 -3.53 -5.87 43.43
CA ALA A 318 -3.11 -6.43 42.16
C ALA A 318 -4.14 -6.10 41.07
N VAL A 319 -3.87 -5.05 40.30
CA VAL A 319 -4.74 -4.54 39.22
C VAL A 319 -4.05 -4.77 37.87
N ALA A 320 -4.88 -5.08 36.87
CA ALA A 320 -4.50 -5.10 35.47
C ALA A 320 -5.25 -4.02 34.69
N LEU A 321 -4.60 -3.45 33.69
CA LEU A 321 -5.20 -2.52 32.73
C LEU A 321 -5.38 -3.21 31.38
N PRO A 322 -6.45 -2.90 30.63
CA PRO A 322 -6.61 -3.40 29.27
C PRO A 322 -5.44 -2.94 28.36
N GLY A 323 -4.97 -3.82 27.48
CA GLY A 323 -3.91 -3.51 26.51
C GLY A 323 -2.52 -4.00 26.93
N LYS A 324 -1.53 -3.71 26.08
CA LYS A 324 -0.11 -4.04 26.33
C LYS A 324 0.50 -3.01 27.27
N CYS A 325 1.51 -3.40 28.05
CA CYS A 325 2.24 -2.43 28.87
C CYS A 325 2.99 -1.41 28.00
N PRO A 326 3.06 -0.13 28.43
CA PRO A 326 3.80 0.89 27.70
C PRO A 326 5.31 0.60 27.74
N SER A 327 5.92 0.49 26.57
CA SER A 327 7.38 0.34 26.46
C SER A 327 8.08 1.71 26.52
N PRO A 328 9.07 1.91 27.40
CA PRO A 328 9.80 3.18 27.48
C PRO A 328 10.47 3.49 26.13
N GLY A 329 10.38 4.75 25.68
CA GLY A 329 10.96 5.18 24.39
C GLY A 329 10.14 4.83 23.15
N CYS A 330 9.01 4.11 23.27
CA CYS A 330 8.20 3.73 22.11
C CYS A 330 7.62 4.93 21.35
N GLN A 331 7.28 6.03 22.04
CA GLN A 331 6.83 7.26 21.39
C GLN A 331 7.92 7.89 20.50
N GLN A 332 9.18 7.85 20.94
CA GLN A 332 10.31 8.36 20.16
C GLN A 332 10.61 7.43 18.97
N ALA A 333 10.53 6.12 19.18
CA ALA A 333 10.68 5.13 18.11
C ALA A 333 9.57 5.30 17.04
N PHE A 334 8.33 5.55 17.46
CA PHE A 334 7.21 5.86 16.58
C PHE A 334 7.46 7.11 15.74
N LEU A 335 7.87 8.22 16.36
CA LEU A 335 8.15 9.46 15.65
C LEU A 335 9.32 9.28 14.66
N THR A 336 10.35 8.54 15.07
CA THR A 336 11.50 8.21 14.21
C THR A 336 11.04 7.37 13.01
N PHE A 337 10.23 6.33 13.24
CA PHE A 337 9.64 5.51 12.19
C PHE A 337 8.84 6.36 11.20
N LEU A 338 8.01 7.28 11.71
CA LEU A 338 7.21 8.19 10.89
C LEU A 338 8.08 9.13 10.03
N CYS A 339 9.16 9.67 10.58
CA CYS A 339 10.09 10.49 9.81
C CYS A 339 10.80 9.67 8.72
N VAL A 340 11.28 8.48 9.06
CA VAL A 340 11.99 7.60 8.12
C VAL A 340 11.05 7.17 7.00
N ILE A 341 9.79 6.81 7.27
CA ILE A 341 8.84 6.44 6.22
C ILE A 341 8.48 7.58 5.28
N CYS A 342 8.35 8.81 5.79
CA CYS A 342 8.17 9.98 4.95
C CYS A 342 9.37 10.18 4.01
N VAL A 343 10.60 10.05 4.53
CA VAL A 343 11.83 10.17 3.73
C VAL A 343 11.95 9.04 2.72
N CYS A 344 11.75 7.78 3.12
CA CYS A 344 11.81 6.63 2.21
C CYS A 344 10.75 6.75 1.10
N SER A 345 9.52 7.13 1.45
CA SER A 345 8.44 7.32 0.48
C SER A 345 8.75 8.44 -0.51
N MET A 346 9.33 9.55 -0.04
CA MET A 346 9.76 10.64 -0.90
C MET A 346 10.88 10.21 -1.84
N ILE A 347 11.93 9.57 -1.31
CA ILE A 347 13.07 9.09 -2.11
C ILE A 347 12.59 8.07 -3.14
N GLY A 348 11.86 7.02 -2.73
CA GLY A 348 11.37 5.99 -3.64
C GLY A 348 10.54 6.59 -4.78
N ALA A 349 9.63 7.52 -4.47
CA ALA A 349 8.78 8.16 -5.47
C ALA A 349 9.54 9.07 -6.46
N MET A 350 10.76 9.53 -6.15
CA MET A 350 11.60 10.26 -7.11
C MET A 350 12.00 9.41 -8.33
N ALA A 351 11.97 8.08 -8.22
CA ALA A 351 12.29 7.16 -9.33
C ALA A 351 11.17 7.06 -10.38
N GLN A 352 9.93 7.43 -10.05
CA GLN A 352 8.81 7.28 -10.98
C GLN A 352 8.96 8.13 -12.23
N THR A 353 9.34 9.40 -12.08
CA THR A 353 9.50 10.32 -13.22
C THR A 353 10.54 9.84 -14.24
N PRO A 354 11.79 9.48 -13.85
CA PRO A 354 12.75 8.93 -14.81
C PRO A 354 12.29 7.59 -15.39
N SER A 355 11.66 6.69 -14.61
CA SER A 355 11.15 5.41 -15.11
C SER A 355 10.12 5.57 -16.23
N VAL A 356 9.16 6.49 -16.07
CA VAL A 356 8.16 6.81 -17.12
C VAL A 356 8.83 7.41 -18.36
N ILE A 357 9.80 8.31 -18.19
CA ILE A 357 10.54 8.92 -19.31
C ILE A 357 11.30 7.87 -20.12
N ILE A 358 11.82 6.82 -19.47
CA ILE A 358 12.54 5.74 -20.15
C ILE A 358 11.57 4.81 -20.87
N LEU A 359 10.43 4.47 -20.25
CA LEU A 359 9.45 3.55 -20.84
C LEU A 359 8.77 4.11 -22.10
N ILE A 360 8.63 5.44 -22.18
CA ILE A 360 8.06 6.14 -23.35
C ILE A 360 9.08 6.29 -24.49
N ARG A 361 10.39 6.14 -24.23
CA ARG A 361 11.46 6.30 -25.22
C ARG A 361 11.85 5.00 -25.92
#